data_AF-A0A7C1DJN6-F1
#
_entry.id   AF-A0A7C1DJN6-F1
#
_cell.length_a   1.000
_cell.length_b   1.000
_cell.length_c   1.000
_cell.angle_alpha   90.00
_cell.angle_beta   90.00
_cell.angle_gamma   90.00
#
_symmetry.space_group_name_H-M   'P 1'
#
loop_
_entity.id
_entity.type
_entity.pdbx_description
1 polymer ?
#
loop_
_entity_poly.entity_id
_entity_poly.type
_entity_poly.pdbx_seq_one_letter_code
_entity_poly.pdbx_strand_id
1 'polypeptide(L)'
;MRDATYFTQPLHEWQRRYEALRASFVDRLPATAVANRFGYSVGYVHLLRHQFTAGKLDFAEPVTEGKAARYRVTAETRRKIRTWREGDLAAGEIAQLLSEEGVDISVRTVERVLAEEGFPKLPRRTRLKIGLTVQGAEVPRKTAGVTVGELEGRRFPCESAGAFLFAPFLEKLQVPELVRSAGLPGSKVIPAVSYFLSFLALKLVGTERYAHMGDHAFDPGLGLFAGLNVLPKCTAMSTYSYALDEVHILKLQEAFVKKAARLGLYDGSVINLDFHTIPHFGEESVLQKHWAGARGRRMKGALTLFAQDASSKLVLYTAADLLKEEANEQVLKVLSFWKKVQKGVVSTFVFDSKFTTYAHLSLLNDQGVRFITLRRRGKKLLETLDQLDPWTKIHIPHGKRKYPDPQIHQSLVSLNDYIGQVRQIILRGNGREEPAFLITNDLETPAERVVSDYARRWRVENVISEAVKFFNLNALSSPILVKVHFDVLMTMIADTLYSMLAKHLRGFEQCDAQKIYRHFIRGKAAVDITGGEVTVTYPRKAHNPILRNVPWHRLPRSISWLDDAKLNLRFQ
;
A
#
# COMPACT_ATOMS: atom_id res chain seq x y z
N MET A 1 -25.39 -10.22 80.10
CA MET A 1 -25.39 -11.53 79.41
C MET A 1 -25.11 -11.27 77.93
N ARG A 2 -24.20 -12.01 77.30
CA ARG A 2 -24.08 -12.00 75.84
C ARG A 2 -25.25 -12.81 75.30
N ASP A 3 -26.17 -12.18 74.57
CA ASP A 3 -27.37 -12.81 74.01
C ASP A 3 -27.32 -12.79 72.47
N ALA A 4 -28.46 -13.04 71.81
CA ALA A 4 -28.57 -13.07 70.35
C ALA A 4 -28.14 -11.75 69.66
N THR A 5 -28.10 -10.63 70.39
CA THR A 5 -27.62 -9.34 69.84
C THR A 5 -26.15 -9.38 69.45
N TYR A 6 -25.34 -10.20 70.13
CA TYR A 6 -23.90 -10.36 69.83
C TYR A 6 -23.64 -10.84 68.39
N PHE A 7 -24.54 -11.66 67.83
CA PHE A 7 -24.42 -12.20 66.46
C PHE A 7 -25.16 -11.35 65.43
N THR A 8 -26.23 -10.67 65.83
CA THR A 8 -27.04 -9.85 64.92
C THR A 8 -26.50 -8.43 64.73
N GLN A 9 -25.61 -7.96 65.61
CA GLN A 9 -24.94 -6.65 65.53
C GLN A 9 -23.42 -6.77 65.78
N PRO A 10 -22.66 -7.36 64.84
CA PRO A 10 -21.23 -7.60 65.03
C PRO A 10 -20.42 -6.29 65.02
N LEU A 11 -19.64 -6.07 66.09
CA LEU A 11 -18.76 -4.88 66.23
C LEU A 11 -17.42 -5.05 65.50
N HIS A 12 -16.84 -6.25 65.52
CA HIS A 12 -15.57 -6.52 64.86
C HIS A 12 -15.77 -6.85 63.38
N GLU A 13 -14.92 -6.29 62.51
CA GLU A 13 -15.05 -6.46 61.06
C GLU A 13 -14.98 -7.94 60.64
N TRP A 14 -14.12 -8.72 61.31
CA TRP A 14 -13.99 -10.16 61.09
C TRP A 14 -15.30 -10.91 61.32
N GLN A 15 -15.94 -10.65 62.46
CA GLN A 15 -17.23 -11.23 62.82
C GLN A 15 -18.35 -10.77 61.86
N ARG A 16 -18.31 -9.50 61.42
CA ARG A 16 -19.27 -8.96 60.47
C ARG A 16 -19.16 -9.61 59.08
N ARG A 17 -17.94 -9.94 58.64
CA ARG A 17 -17.73 -10.71 57.39
C ARG A 17 -18.25 -12.14 57.52
N TYR A 18 -18.05 -12.78 58.67
CA TYR A 18 -18.58 -14.12 58.94
C TYR A 18 -20.11 -14.14 58.90
N GLU A 19 -20.78 -13.26 59.65
CA GLU A 19 -22.25 -13.21 59.68
C GLU A 19 -22.85 -12.79 58.34
N ALA A 20 -22.17 -11.94 57.56
CA ALA A 20 -22.60 -11.60 56.20
C ALA A 20 -22.54 -12.80 55.25
N LEU A 21 -21.49 -13.62 55.32
CA LEU A 21 -21.38 -14.83 54.51
C LEU A 21 -22.38 -15.90 54.97
N ARG A 22 -22.57 -16.06 56.28
CA ARG A 22 -23.59 -16.96 56.84
C ARG A 22 -24.99 -16.55 56.38
N ALA A 23 -25.34 -15.26 56.46
CA ALA A 23 -26.61 -14.74 55.97
C ALA A 23 -26.79 -14.97 54.45
N SER A 24 -25.71 -14.94 53.68
CA SER A 24 -25.77 -15.19 52.24
C SER A 24 -25.86 -16.68 51.87
N PHE A 25 -25.16 -17.57 52.57
CA PHE A 25 -25.05 -19.00 52.20
C PHE A 25 -26.03 -19.89 52.97
N VAL A 26 -26.27 -19.60 54.25
CA VAL A 26 -27.15 -20.37 55.14
C VAL A 26 -28.58 -19.82 55.10
N ASP A 27 -28.74 -18.52 55.35
CA ASP A 27 -30.07 -17.88 55.34
C ASP A 27 -30.56 -17.55 53.92
N ARG A 28 -29.72 -17.80 52.91
CA ARG A 28 -29.98 -17.62 51.46
C ARG A 28 -30.50 -16.24 51.08
N LEU A 29 -30.11 -15.20 51.82
CA LEU A 29 -30.54 -13.83 51.53
C LEU A 29 -29.89 -13.30 50.23
N PRO A 30 -30.62 -12.49 49.43
CA PRO A 30 -30.05 -11.83 48.26
C PRO A 30 -28.87 -10.93 48.63
N ALA A 31 -27.89 -10.78 47.73
CA ALA A 31 -26.70 -9.97 47.99
C ALA A 31 -27.02 -8.51 48.35
N THR A 32 -28.12 -7.97 47.82
CA THR A 32 -28.65 -6.64 48.16
C THR A 32 -29.14 -6.56 49.61
N ALA A 33 -29.85 -7.58 50.10
CA ALA A 33 -30.33 -7.63 51.47
C ALA A 33 -29.18 -7.82 52.47
N VAL A 34 -28.19 -8.66 52.14
CA VAL A 34 -26.98 -8.85 52.97
C VAL A 34 -26.14 -7.57 53.02
N ALA A 35 -25.96 -6.91 51.87
CA ALA A 35 -25.26 -5.63 51.76
C ALA A 35 -25.87 -4.57 52.69
N ASN A 36 -27.20 -4.40 52.62
CA ASN A 36 -27.91 -3.44 53.46
C ASN A 36 -27.85 -3.80 54.95
N ARG A 37 -27.99 -5.09 55.29
CA ARG A 37 -28.03 -5.56 56.68
C ARG A 37 -26.69 -5.38 57.41
N PHE A 38 -25.57 -5.54 56.71
CA PHE A 38 -24.23 -5.50 57.32
C PHE A 38 -23.39 -4.28 56.88
N GLY A 39 -23.99 -3.33 56.15
CA GLY A 39 -23.32 -2.09 55.74
C GLY A 39 -22.23 -2.27 54.69
N TYR A 40 -22.39 -3.24 53.79
CA TYR A 40 -21.48 -3.50 52.67
C TYR A 40 -22.08 -3.03 51.34
N SER A 41 -21.24 -2.87 50.31
CA SER A 41 -21.73 -2.74 48.94
C SER A 41 -22.04 -4.11 48.35
N VAL A 42 -22.99 -4.17 47.41
CA VAL A 42 -23.39 -5.43 46.73
C VAL A 42 -22.18 -6.11 46.06
N GLY A 43 -21.32 -5.32 45.40
CA GLY A 43 -20.09 -5.82 44.78
C GLY A 43 -19.12 -6.44 45.79
N TYR A 44 -19.02 -5.87 46.99
CA TYR A 44 -18.18 -6.42 48.05
C TYR A 44 -18.75 -7.74 48.60
N VAL A 45 -20.07 -7.88 48.70
CA VAL A 45 -20.71 -9.17 49.07
C VAL A 45 -20.40 -10.26 48.04
N HIS A 46 -20.44 -9.94 46.74
CA HIS A 46 -20.04 -10.88 45.69
C HIS A 46 -18.56 -11.27 45.78
N LEU A 47 -17.68 -10.30 46.07
CA LEU A 47 -16.26 -10.55 46.29
C LEU A 47 -16.03 -11.49 47.48
N LEU A 48 -16.67 -11.22 48.62
CA LEU A 48 -16.56 -12.07 49.82
C LEU A 48 -17.02 -13.50 49.53
N ARG A 49 -18.14 -13.67 48.81
CA ARG A 49 -18.63 -15.00 48.40
C ARG A 49 -17.59 -15.71 47.54
N HIS A 50 -17.08 -15.06 46.50
CA HIS A 50 -16.06 -15.64 45.63
C HIS A 50 -14.78 -16.01 46.40
N GLN A 51 -14.29 -15.14 47.28
CA GLN A 51 -13.10 -15.40 48.08
C GLN A 51 -13.28 -16.60 49.02
N PHE A 52 -14.46 -16.74 49.63
CA PHE A 52 -14.78 -17.88 50.48
C PHE A 52 -14.91 -19.19 49.68
N THR A 53 -15.64 -19.19 48.55
CA THR A 53 -15.80 -20.39 47.71
C THR A 53 -14.47 -20.82 47.07
N ALA A 54 -13.56 -19.89 46.81
CA ALA A 54 -12.23 -20.15 46.28
C ALA A 54 -11.19 -20.51 47.37
N GLY A 55 -11.59 -20.65 48.64
CA GLY A 55 -10.71 -21.00 49.76
C GLY A 55 -9.68 -19.92 50.13
N LYS A 56 -9.87 -18.68 49.67
CA LYS A 56 -8.97 -17.54 49.92
C LYS A 56 -9.31 -16.75 51.19
N LEU A 57 -10.45 -17.06 51.79
CA LEU A 57 -10.93 -16.48 53.03
C LEU A 57 -11.19 -17.61 54.02
N ASP A 58 -10.41 -17.66 55.09
CA ASP A 58 -10.59 -18.59 56.21
C ASP A 58 -10.83 -17.77 57.48
N PHE A 59 -11.73 -18.24 58.34
CA PHE A 59 -12.13 -17.57 59.59
C PHE A 59 -11.32 -18.04 60.81
N ALA A 60 -10.18 -18.69 60.57
CA ALA A 60 -9.20 -19.03 61.60
C ALA A 60 -8.83 -17.81 62.47
N GLU A 61 -8.63 -18.06 63.76
CA GLU A 61 -8.40 -17.01 64.77
C GLU A 61 -7.21 -16.12 64.36
N PRO A 62 -7.37 -14.79 64.27
CA PRO A 62 -6.29 -13.92 63.83
C PRO A 62 -5.17 -13.90 64.87
N VAL A 63 -3.94 -14.17 64.43
CA VAL A 63 -2.73 -14.03 65.25
C VAL A 63 -2.64 -12.59 65.76
N THR A 64 -2.38 -12.41 67.05
CA THR A 64 -2.20 -11.10 67.67
C THR A 64 -1.10 -10.33 66.92
N GLU A 65 -1.48 -9.27 66.19
CA GLU A 65 -0.54 -8.34 65.57
C GLU A 65 0.23 -7.60 66.67
N GLY A 66 1.36 -8.16 67.09
CA GLY A 66 2.42 -7.40 67.72
C GLY A 66 2.87 -6.32 66.75
N LYS A 67 2.90 -5.06 67.20
CA LYS A 67 3.41 -3.89 66.45
C LYS A 67 4.78 -4.20 65.84
N ALA A 68 4.81 -4.63 64.58
CA ALA A 68 6.06 -4.81 63.86
C ALA A 68 6.76 -3.46 63.76
N ALA A 69 7.96 -3.37 64.32
CA ALA A 69 8.78 -2.17 64.31
C ALA A 69 8.98 -1.70 62.86
N ARG A 70 8.56 -0.47 62.57
CA ARG A 70 8.68 0.15 61.24
C ARG A 70 10.15 0.19 60.81
N TYR A 71 10.45 -0.32 59.61
CA TYR A 71 11.75 -0.20 58.96
C TYR A 71 12.16 1.30 58.86
N ARG A 72 13.20 1.68 59.61
CA ARG A 72 13.76 3.03 59.63
C ARG A 72 14.82 3.14 58.53
N VAL A 73 14.50 3.90 57.48
CA VAL A 73 15.48 4.30 56.46
C VAL A 73 16.53 5.19 57.12
N THR A 74 17.82 4.88 56.93
CA THR A 74 18.92 5.65 57.52
C THR A 74 19.00 7.07 56.95
N ALA A 75 19.61 8.00 57.69
CA ALA A 75 19.79 9.38 57.26
C ALA A 75 20.69 9.51 56.01
N GLU A 76 21.56 8.54 55.78
CA GLU A 76 22.41 8.47 54.59
C GLU A 76 21.60 8.10 53.34
N THR A 77 20.78 7.05 53.41
CA THR A 77 19.89 6.65 52.32
C THR A 77 18.88 7.76 51.98
N ARG A 78 18.37 8.50 52.98
CA ARG A 78 17.53 9.68 52.74
C ARG A 78 18.24 10.78 51.95
N ARG A 79 19.49 11.08 52.28
CA ARG A 79 20.30 12.06 51.55
C ARG A 79 20.51 11.65 50.09
N LYS A 80 20.82 10.37 49.83
CA LYS A 80 20.94 9.84 48.46
C LYS A 80 19.63 9.97 47.66
N ILE A 81 18.50 9.59 48.27
CA ILE A 81 17.16 9.73 47.68
C ILE A 81 16.89 11.19 47.29
N ARG A 82 17.25 12.16 48.14
CA ARG A 82 17.14 13.60 47.86
C ARG A 82 18.03 14.03 46.69
N THR A 83 19.32 13.70 46.73
CA THR A 83 20.28 14.09 45.67
C THR A 83 19.87 13.56 44.30
N TRP A 84 19.44 12.30 44.22
CA TRP A 84 18.95 11.74 42.95
C TRP A 84 17.62 12.35 42.52
N ARG A 85 16.79 12.78 43.47
CA ARG A 85 15.56 13.52 43.15
C ARG A 85 15.84 14.90 42.57
N GLU A 86 16.85 15.60 43.08
CA GLU A 86 17.31 16.89 42.52
C GLU A 86 17.81 16.73 41.07
N GLY A 87 18.25 15.53 40.68
CA GLY A 87 18.56 15.13 39.30
C GLY A 87 17.36 14.64 38.47
N ASP A 88 16.12 14.91 38.89
CA ASP A 88 14.86 14.57 38.17
C ASP A 88 14.56 13.05 38.00
N LEU A 89 15.20 12.18 38.79
CA LEU A 89 14.95 10.73 38.77
C LEU A 89 13.59 10.36 39.41
N ALA A 90 12.94 9.33 38.84
CA ALA A 90 11.70 8.76 39.37
C ALA A 90 11.96 7.83 40.57
N ALA A 91 10.96 7.66 41.44
CA ALA A 91 11.06 6.80 42.61
C ALA A 91 11.42 5.32 42.28
N GLY A 92 11.05 4.84 41.09
CA GLY A 92 11.45 3.52 40.60
C GLY A 92 12.93 3.44 40.23
N GLU A 93 13.47 4.47 39.58
CA GLU A 93 14.89 4.56 39.21
C GLU A 93 15.76 4.69 40.46
N ILE A 94 15.32 5.48 41.43
CA ILE A 94 15.98 5.63 42.73
C ILE A 94 16.00 4.29 43.50
N ALA A 95 14.91 3.53 43.49
CA ALA A 95 14.87 2.21 44.13
C ALA A 95 15.83 1.22 43.44
N GLN A 96 15.95 1.29 42.12
CA GLN A 96 16.88 0.46 41.35
C GLN A 96 18.34 0.81 41.66
N LEU A 97 18.70 2.11 41.66
CA LEU A 97 20.04 2.57 42.02
C LEU A 97 20.42 2.15 43.45
N LEU A 98 19.48 2.21 44.40
CA LEU A 98 19.72 1.74 45.77
C LEU A 98 19.93 0.24 45.85
N SER A 99 19.19 -0.53 45.05
CA SER A 99 19.39 -1.98 44.94
C SER A 99 20.76 -2.33 44.35
N GLU A 100 21.24 -1.56 43.37
CA GLU A 100 22.58 -1.72 42.78
C GLU A 100 23.69 -1.39 43.79
N GLU A 101 23.43 -0.48 44.74
CA GLU A 101 24.31 -0.17 45.87
C GLU A 101 24.11 -1.11 47.09
N GLY A 102 23.33 -2.19 46.96
CA GLY A 102 23.12 -3.18 48.02
C GLY A 102 22.10 -2.80 49.09
N VAL A 103 21.32 -1.73 48.86
CA VAL A 103 20.25 -1.25 49.75
C VAL A 103 18.89 -1.63 49.16
N ASP A 104 18.34 -2.78 49.58
CA ASP A 104 17.03 -3.24 49.12
C ASP A 104 15.90 -2.44 49.80
N ILE A 105 15.35 -1.47 49.07
CA ILE A 105 14.17 -0.73 49.51
C ILE A 105 13.09 -0.69 48.43
N SER A 106 11.84 -0.84 48.86
CA SER A 106 10.71 -0.80 47.94
C SER A 106 10.47 0.60 47.38
N VAL A 107 9.94 0.66 46.14
CA VAL A 107 9.52 1.92 45.50
C VAL A 107 8.56 2.73 46.38
N ARG A 108 7.67 2.06 47.14
CA ARG A 108 6.77 2.72 48.11
C ARG A 108 7.51 3.42 49.24
N THR A 109 8.64 2.85 49.69
CA THR A 109 9.48 3.44 50.74
C THR A 109 10.18 4.69 50.22
N VAL A 110 10.66 4.66 48.97
CA VAL A 110 11.24 5.83 48.28
C VAL A 110 10.17 6.93 48.09
N GLU A 111 8.99 6.59 47.56
CA GLU A 111 7.89 7.56 47.38
C GLU A 111 7.51 8.24 48.71
N ARG A 112 7.50 7.48 49.81
CA ARG A 112 7.24 8.02 51.15
C ARG A 112 8.34 8.99 51.60
N VAL A 113 9.61 8.59 51.48
CA VAL A 113 10.74 9.47 51.85
C VAL A 113 10.70 10.76 51.05
N LEU A 114 10.44 10.68 49.74
CA LEU A 114 10.30 11.86 48.88
C LEU A 114 9.15 12.77 49.30
N ALA A 115 8.01 12.20 49.69
CA ALA A 115 6.86 12.96 50.19
C ALA A 115 7.16 13.64 51.54
N GLU A 116 7.85 12.95 52.46
CA GLU A 116 8.29 13.52 53.74
C GLU A 116 9.32 14.65 53.56
N GLU A 117 10.17 14.56 52.54
CA GLU A 117 11.16 15.58 52.17
C GLU A 117 10.56 16.74 51.34
N GLY A 118 9.25 16.73 51.07
CA GLY A 118 8.54 17.81 50.38
C GLY A 118 8.62 17.76 48.85
N PHE A 119 9.12 16.67 48.25
CA PHE A 119 9.16 16.55 46.79
C PHE A 119 7.79 16.15 46.22
N PRO A 120 7.23 16.91 45.26
CA PRO A 120 5.98 16.54 44.60
C PRO A 120 6.18 15.29 43.73
N LYS A 121 5.11 14.53 43.50
CA LYS A 121 5.15 13.36 42.60
C LYS A 121 5.44 13.81 41.18
N LEU A 122 6.46 13.24 40.53
CA LEU A 122 6.77 13.55 39.14
C LEU A 122 5.55 13.17 38.27
N PRO A 123 5.15 14.01 37.31
CA PRO A 123 4.11 13.66 36.37
C PRO A 123 4.53 12.38 35.63
N ARG A 124 3.67 11.37 35.68
CA ARG A 124 3.92 10.05 35.08
C ARG A 124 4.21 10.26 33.59
N ARG A 125 5.48 10.14 33.16
CA ARG A 125 5.83 10.17 31.74
C ARG A 125 5.09 9.00 31.09
N THR A 126 4.15 9.28 30.20
CA THR A 126 3.42 8.26 29.46
C THR A 126 4.46 7.40 28.72
N ARG A 127 4.32 6.07 28.66
CA ARG A 127 5.27 5.17 27.97
C ARG A 127 5.60 5.64 26.53
N LEU A 128 4.64 6.30 25.87
CA LEU A 128 4.80 7.03 24.61
C LEU A 128 5.90 8.11 24.60
N LYS A 129 6.10 8.85 25.70
CA LYS A 129 7.19 9.83 25.84
C LYS A 129 8.57 9.18 25.97
N ILE A 130 8.62 7.90 26.39
CA ILE A 130 9.84 7.08 26.47
C ILE A 130 10.07 6.34 25.13
N GLY A 131 9.15 6.48 24.16
CA GLY A 131 9.25 5.79 22.87
C GLY A 131 8.89 4.30 22.94
N LEU A 132 8.15 3.86 23.95
CA LEU A 132 7.71 2.47 24.10
C LEU A 132 6.18 2.36 24.09
N THR A 133 5.66 1.32 23.43
CA THR A 133 4.22 0.97 23.48
C THR A 133 3.85 0.40 24.85
N VAL A 134 2.56 0.20 25.10
CA VAL A 134 2.07 -0.46 26.32
C VAL A 134 2.69 -1.86 26.50
N GLN A 135 3.04 -2.52 25.38
CA GLN A 135 3.68 -3.84 25.33
C GLN A 135 5.21 -3.80 25.25
N GLY A 136 5.83 -2.61 25.37
CA GLY A 136 7.30 -2.48 25.39
C GLY A 136 7.97 -2.52 24.01
N ALA A 137 7.22 -2.40 22.91
CA ALA A 137 7.80 -2.25 21.58
C ALA A 137 8.22 -0.80 21.33
N GLU A 138 9.31 -0.58 20.57
CA GLU A 138 9.70 0.77 20.17
C GLU A 138 8.62 1.46 19.34
N VAL A 139 8.42 2.75 19.57
CA VAL A 139 7.46 3.58 18.85
C VAL A 139 8.19 4.27 17.72
N PRO A 140 7.78 4.04 16.45
CA PRO A 140 8.34 4.76 15.32
C PRO A 140 8.23 6.27 15.51
N ARG A 141 9.30 6.98 15.11
CA ARG A 141 9.36 8.44 15.14
C ARG A 141 8.13 9.03 14.45
N LYS A 142 7.72 10.22 14.89
CA LYS A 142 6.67 10.96 14.21
C LYS A 142 7.24 11.48 12.90
N THR A 143 6.51 11.25 11.81
CA THR A 143 6.84 11.79 10.50
C THR A 143 6.87 13.30 10.53
N ALA A 144 7.93 13.87 9.97
CA ALA A 144 8.14 15.29 9.75
C ALA A 144 8.95 15.47 8.47
N GLY A 145 8.73 16.59 7.78
CA GLY A 145 9.63 17.06 6.73
C GLY A 145 11.05 17.23 7.28
N VAL A 146 12.03 16.96 6.42
CA VAL A 146 13.44 17.18 6.73
C VAL A 146 14.06 18.03 5.64
N THR A 147 14.99 18.87 6.05
CA THR A 147 15.90 19.57 5.14
C THR A 147 17.26 18.88 5.14
N VAL A 148 18.04 19.07 4.08
CA VAL A 148 19.39 18.50 4.02
C VAL A 148 20.31 19.12 5.06
N GLY A 149 20.14 20.41 5.36
CA GLY A 149 20.89 21.10 6.41
C GLY A 149 20.67 20.51 7.81
N GLU A 150 19.44 20.09 8.15
CA GLU A 150 19.15 19.44 9.45
C GLU A 150 19.79 18.06 9.60
N LEU A 151 20.13 17.43 8.48
CA LEU A 151 20.70 16.08 8.42
C LEU A 151 22.20 16.09 8.09
N GLU A 152 22.81 17.26 8.00
CA GLU A 152 24.24 17.44 7.72
C GLU A 152 25.11 16.63 8.70
N GLY A 153 26.11 15.93 8.17
CA GLY A 153 27.02 15.06 8.93
C GLY A 153 26.40 13.73 9.38
N ARG A 154 25.13 13.44 9.07
CA ARG A 154 24.50 12.17 9.46
C ARG A 154 24.84 11.04 8.51
N ARG A 155 25.00 9.87 9.11
CA ARG A 155 25.14 8.58 8.44
C ARG A 155 24.19 7.57 9.04
N PHE A 156 23.46 6.85 8.20
CA PHE A 156 22.56 5.79 8.65
C PHE A 156 22.39 4.69 7.59
N PRO A 157 22.05 3.46 8.01
CA PRO A 157 21.66 2.41 7.08
C PRO A 157 20.28 2.69 6.48
N CYS A 158 20.08 2.27 5.24
CA CYS A 158 18.78 2.21 4.59
C CYS A 158 18.59 0.79 4.03
N GLU A 159 17.56 0.09 4.49
CA GLU A 159 17.32 -1.32 4.11
C GLU A 159 16.78 -1.43 2.68
N SER A 160 16.05 -0.41 2.24
CA SER A 160 15.46 -0.35 0.90
C SER A 160 16.08 0.73 0.01
N ALA A 161 17.42 0.89 0.08
CA ALA A 161 18.15 1.95 -0.59
C ALA A 161 18.12 1.90 -2.13
N GLY A 162 17.68 0.79 -2.72
CA GLY A 162 17.41 0.71 -4.16
C GLY A 162 16.40 1.75 -4.65
N ALA A 163 15.54 2.28 -3.77
CA ALA A 163 14.61 3.37 -4.10
C ALA A 163 15.34 4.60 -4.70
N PHE A 164 16.54 4.94 -4.20
CA PHE A 164 17.31 6.08 -4.70
C PHE A 164 17.80 5.93 -6.15
N LEU A 165 17.85 4.71 -6.71
CA LEU A 165 18.15 4.50 -8.13
C LEU A 165 17.07 5.09 -9.05
N PHE A 166 15.86 5.34 -8.52
CA PHE A 166 14.75 5.94 -9.25
C PHE A 166 14.72 7.48 -9.20
N ALA A 167 15.43 8.10 -8.25
CA ALA A 167 15.40 9.56 -8.06
C ALA A 167 15.76 10.35 -9.33
N PRO A 168 16.79 9.99 -10.12
CA PRO A 168 17.09 10.69 -11.37
C PRO A 168 15.95 10.62 -12.42
N PHE A 169 15.14 9.56 -12.41
CA PHE A 169 14.01 9.40 -13.32
C PHE A 169 12.77 10.15 -12.86
N LEU A 170 12.54 10.21 -11.54
CA LEU A 170 11.52 11.06 -10.93
C LEU A 170 11.77 12.55 -11.25
N GLU A 171 13.03 12.97 -11.25
CA GLU A 171 13.43 14.31 -11.67
C GLU A 171 13.19 14.56 -13.16
N LYS A 172 13.52 13.60 -14.04
CA LYS A 172 13.17 13.71 -15.47
C LYS A 172 11.67 13.85 -15.71
N LEU A 173 10.85 13.21 -14.87
CA LEU A 173 9.39 13.30 -14.90
C LEU A 173 8.85 14.54 -14.20
N GLN A 174 9.71 15.34 -13.55
CA GLN A 174 9.34 16.58 -12.85
C GLN A 174 8.23 16.34 -11.83
N VAL A 175 8.41 15.32 -10.98
CA VAL A 175 7.39 14.88 -10.01
C VAL A 175 6.78 16.01 -9.18
N PRO A 176 7.54 17.01 -8.66
CA PRO A 176 6.91 18.13 -7.96
C PRO A 176 5.90 18.92 -8.81
N GLU A 177 6.14 19.07 -10.11
CA GLU A 177 5.18 19.69 -11.03
C GLU A 177 3.97 18.79 -11.28
N LEU A 178 4.16 17.47 -11.39
CA LEU A 178 3.06 16.52 -11.52
C LEU A 178 2.10 16.62 -10.33
N VAL A 179 2.65 16.55 -9.12
CA VAL A 179 1.88 16.66 -7.86
C VAL A 179 1.15 18.00 -7.77
N ARG A 180 1.83 19.11 -8.11
CA ARG A 180 1.24 20.45 -8.09
C ARG A 180 0.13 20.62 -9.14
N SER A 181 0.36 20.19 -10.37
CA SER A 181 -0.61 20.30 -11.47
C SER A 181 -1.85 19.43 -11.26
N ALA A 182 -1.68 18.29 -10.59
CA ALA A 182 -2.76 17.43 -10.16
C ALA A 182 -3.57 18.00 -8.97
N GLY A 183 -3.02 19.00 -8.28
CA GLY A 183 -3.63 19.58 -7.08
C GLY A 183 -3.63 18.62 -5.89
N LEU A 184 -2.69 17.66 -5.82
CA LEU A 184 -2.67 16.69 -4.74
C LEU A 184 -2.53 17.40 -3.38
N PRO A 185 -3.32 17.02 -2.37
CA PRO A 185 -3.30 17.69 -1.08
C PRO A 185 -1.99 17.41 -0.34
N GLY A 186 -1.70 18.26 0.66
CA GLY A 186 -0.68 18.01 1.68
C GLY A 186 -1.30 18.24 3.06
N SER A 187 -0.51 18.06 4.11
CA SER A 187 -0.88 18.46 5.47
C SER A 187 0.08 19.53 5.99
N LYS A 188 -0.22 20.11 7.14
CA LYS A 188 0.69 21.04 7.84
C LYS A 188 2.07 20.42 8.16
N VAL A 189 2.15 19.09 8.22
CA VAL A 189 3.36 18.35 8.64
C VAL A 189 4.05 17.65 7.47
N ILE A 190 3.27 17.18 6.49
CA ILE A 190 3.76 16.35 5.38
C ILE A 190 3.36 17.04 4.06
N PRO A 191 4.32 17.50 3.25
CA PRO A 191 4.07 18.08 1.95
C PRO A 191 3.38 17.10 0.99
N ALA A 192 2.67 17.64 -0.01
CA ALA A 192 1.97 16.83 -1.01
C ALA A 192 2.92 15.89 -1.78
N VAL A 193 4.10 16.39 -2.16
CA VAL A 193 5.12 15.61 -2.88
C VAL A 193 5.63 14.46 -2.01
N SER A 194 5.85 14.71 -0.71
CA SER A 194 6.29 13.68 0.23
C SER A 194 5.25 12.58 0.44
N TYR A 195 3.96 12.90 0.47
CA TYR A 195 2.90 11.88 0.47
C TYR A 195 2.95 11.02 -0.79
N PHE A 196 2.97 11.66 -1.97
CA PHE A 196 3.05 10.95 -3.25
C PHE A 196 4.26 10.02 -3.30
N LEU A 197 5.45 10.53 -2.95
CA LEU A 197 6.69 9.75 -2.92
C LEU A 197 6.65 8.62 -1.89
N SER A 198 5.94 8.79 -0.76
CA SER A 198 5.77 7.73 0.24
C SER A 198 4.97 6.55 -0.31
N PHE A 199 3.85 6.81 -1.00
CA PHE A 199 3.09 5.74 -1.67
C PHE A 199 3.89 5.08 -2.79
N LEU A 200 4.58 5.89 -3.59
CA LEU A 200 5.39 5.40 -4.70
C LEU A 200 6.58 4.56 -4.20
N ALA A 201 7.25 4.97 -3.12
CA ALA A 201 8.33 4.21 -2.50
C ALA A 201 7.91 2.79 -2.14
N LEU A 202 6.72 2.63 -1.53
CA LEU A 202 6.19 1.31 -1.18
C LEU A 202 5.98 0.42 -2.41
N LYS A 203 5.49 0.98 -3.52
CA LYS A 203 5.39 0.25 -4.81
C LYS A 203 6.77 -0.07 -5.39
N LEU A 204 7.70 0.87 -5.37
CA LEU A 204 9.05 0.69 -5.89
C LEU A 204 9.83 -0.40 -5.15
N VAL A 205 9.60 -0.60 -3.85
CA VAL A 205 10.28 -1.63 -3.05
C VAL A 205 9.50 -2.95 -2.98
N GLY A 206 8.34 -3.05 -3.66
CA GLY A 206 7.52 -4.26 -3.73
C GLY A 206 6.71 -4.57 -2.47
N THR A 207 6.35 -3.55 -1.69
CA THR A 207 5.47 -3.73 -0.52
C THR A 207 4.06 -4.09 -1.00
N GLU A 208 3.46 -5.14 -0.43
CA GLU A 208 2.16 -5.66 -0.90
C GLU A 208 1.04 -4.62 -0.83
N ARG A 209 0.95 -3.91 0.30
CA ARG A 209 -0.09 -2.91 0.56
C ARG A 209 0.49 -1.76 1.34
N TYR A 210 -0.05 -0.56 1.17
CA TYR A 210 0.35 0.58 1.99
C TYR A 210 0.09 0.34 3.49
N ALA A 211 -0.87 -0.52 3.84
CA ALA A 211 -1.14 -0.91 5.22
C ALA A 211 0.05 -1.63 5.88
N HIS A 212 0.93 -2.26 5.09
CA HIS A 212 2.14 -2.94 5.55
C HIS A 212 3.34 -1.98 5.64
N MET A 213 3.13 -0.66 5.56
CA MET A 213 4.19 0.33 5.81
C MET A 213 4.91 0.11 7.15
N GLY A 214 4.28 -0.58 8.12
CA GLY A 214 4.87 -1.00 9.40
C GLY A 214 6.27 -1.57 9.26
N ASP A 215 6.49 -2.35 8.20
CA ASP A 215 7.76 -3.00 7.88
C ASP A 215 8.90 -2.00 7.61
N HIS A 216 8.55 -0.76 7.24
CA HIS A 216 9.47 0.33 6.89
C HIS A 216 9.46 1.48 7.91
N ALA A 217 8.74 1.34 9.03
CA ALA A 217 8.50 2.42 9.98
C ALA A 217 9.79 2.95 10.65
N PHE A 218 10.86 2.16 10.64
CA PHE A 218 12.17 2.45 11.21
C PHE A 218 13.26 2.67 10.15
N ASP A 219 12.93 2.73 8.85
CA ASP A 219 13.90 3.01 7.78
C ASP A 219 13.98 4.54 7.52
N PRO A 220 14.97 5.26 8.07
CA PRO A 220 15.13 6.69 7.81
C PRO A 220 15.51 6.99 6.36
N GLY A 221 16.07 6.04 5.62
CA GLY A 221 16.44 6.26 4.23
C GLY A 221 15.26 6.28 3.27
N LEU A 222 14.24 5.44 3.51
CA LEU A 222 12.97 5.57 2.79
C LEU A 222 12.24 6.86 3.15
N GLY A 223 12.35 7.31 4.42
CA GLY A 223 11.94 8.64 4.82
C GLY A 223 12.63 9.70 3.96
N LEU A 224 13.96 9.70 3.93
CA LEU A 224 14.77 10.68 3.22
C LEU A 224 14.44 10.72 1.71
N PHE A 225 14.24 9.55 1.09
CA PHE A 225 13.83 9.44 -0.31
C PHE A 225 12.54 10.26 -0.59
N ALA A 226 11.61 10.29 0.36
CA ALA A 226 10.38 11.06 0.28
C ALA A 226 10.47 12.49 0.85
N GLY A 227 11.65 12.96 1.25
CA GLY A 227 11.82 14.27 1.91
C GLY A 227 11.34 14.30 3.36
N LEU A 228 11.36 13.15 4.04
CA LEU A 228 10.87 12.98 5.41
C LEU A 228 11.94 12.36 6.32
N ASN A 229 11.76 12.44 7.63
CA ASN A 229 12.62 11.71 8.58
C ASN A 229 12.35 10.20 8.60
N VAL A 230 11.08 9.80 8.42
CA VAL A 230 10.57 8.43 8.30
C VAL A 230 9.26 8.47 7.50
N LEU A 231 8.85 7.35 6.89
CA LEU A 231 7.59 7.32 6.14
C LEU A 231 6.35 7.58 7.04
N PRO A 232 5.26 8.13 6.48
CA PRO A 232 4.01 8.36 7.21
C PRO A 232 3.40 7.06 7.75
N LYS A 233 2.83 7.14 8.96
CA LYS A 233 2.12 6.00 9.59
C LYS A 233 0.90 5.58 8.76
N CYS A 234 0.46 4.33 8.88
CA CYS A 234 -0.65 3.77 8.10
C CYS A 234 -1.94 4.60 8.26
N THR A 235 -2.21 5.11 9.46
CA THR A 235 -3.34 6.01 9.72
C THR A 235 -3.25 7.32 8.93
N ALA A 236 -2.06 7.92 8.83
CA ALA A 236 -1.83 9.13 8.05
C ALA A 236 -1.94 8.87 6.55
N MET A 237 -1.37 7.76 6.06
CA MET A 237 -1.50 7.35 4.65
C MET A 237 -2.97 7.03 4.28
N SER A 238 -3.69 6.33 5.15
CA SER A 238 -5.11 6.05 4.96
C SER A 238 -5.92 7.34 4.89
N THR A 239 -5.75 8.24 5.87
CA THR A 239 -6.44 9.55 5.91
C THR A 239 -6.16 10.36 4.65
N TYR A 240 -4.90 10.39 4.20
CA TYR A 240 -4.51 11.02 2.95
C TYR A 240 -5.26 10.43 1.75
N SER A 241 -5.28 9.10 1.63
CA SER A 241 -5.99 8.41 0.55
C SER A 241 -7.51 8.66 0.59
N TYR A 242 -8.12 8.90 1.76
CA TYR A 242 -9.53 9.33 1.88
C TYR A 242 -9.77 10.77 1.41
N ALA A 243 -8.75 11.62 1.40
CA ALA A 243 -8.87 13.00 0.92
C ALA A 243 -8.73 13.12 -0.61
N LEU A 244 -8.35 12.05 -1.30
CA LEU A 244 -8.26 12.02 -2.76
C LEU A 244 -9.63 11.70 -3.38
N ASP A 245 -9.97 12.43 -4.42
CA ASP A 245 -11.13 12.17 -5.28
C ASP A 245 -10.70 11.79 -6.71
N GLU A 246 -11.67 11.46 -7.55
CA GLU A 246 -11.45 11.10 -8.95
C GLU A 246 -10.74 12.21 -9.74
N VAL A 247 -11.03 13.49 -9.46
CA VAL A 247 -10.45 14.64 -10.17
C VAL A 247 -8.95 14.71 -9.94
N HIS A 248 -8.50 14.50 -8.69
CA HIS A 248 -7.07 14.44 -8.36
C HIS A 248 -6.36 13.33 -9.14
N ILE A 249 -6.95 12.14 -9.20
CA ILE A 249 -6.36 10.95 -9.85
C ILE A 249 -6.30 11.15 -11.36
N LEU A 250 -7.38 11.64 -11.98
CA LEU A 250 -7.42 11.89 -13.42
C LEU A 250 -6.42 12.97 -13.84
N LYS A 251 -6.32 14.07 -13.09
CA LYS A 251 -5.32 15.12 -13.37
C LYS A 251 -3.90 14.60 -13.21
N LEU A 252 -3.63 13.79 -12.19
CA LEU A 252 -2.31 13.17 -11.99
C LEU A 252 -1.96 12.25 -13.16
N GLN A 253 -2.88 11.38 -13.58
CA GLN A 253 -2.70 10.51 -14.73
C GLN A 253 -2.44 11.31 -16.00
N GLU A 254 -3.25 12.34 -16.27
CA GLU A 254 -3.09 13.20 -17.44
C GLU A 254 -1.72 13.92 -17.44
N ALA A 255 -1.33 14.50 -16.30
CA ALA A 255 -0.05 15.19 -16.16
C ALA A 255 1.13 14.22 -16.36
N PHE A 256 1.08 13.05 -15.73
CA PHE A 256 2.13 12.03 -15.84
C PHE A 256 2.28 11.54 -17.27
N VAL A 257 1.17 11.15 -17.92
CA VAL A 257 1.19 10.60 -19.28
C VAL A 257 1.64 11.67 -20.29
N LYS A 258 1.26 12.95 -20.10
CA LYS A 258 1.79 14.07 -20.90
C LYS A 258 3.31 14.22 -20.78
N LYS A 259 3.87 14.13 -19.56
CA LYS A 259 5.33 14.19 -19.36
C LYS A 259 6.02 12.97 -19.98
N ALA A 260 5.49 11.77 -19.78
CA ALA A 260 6.01 10.54 -20.37
C ALA A 260 5.98 10.57 -21.91
N ALA A 261 4.91 11.08 -22.52
CA ALA A 261 4.82 11.28 -23.97
C ALA A 261 5.87 12.26 -24.49
N ARG A 262 6.09 13.40 -23.79
CA ARG A 262 7.14 14.38 -24.15
C ARG A 262 8.56 13.80 -24.05
N LEU A 263 8.77 12.83 -23.16
CA LEU A 263 10.04 12.09 -23.05
C LEU A 263 10.19 11.00 -24.13
N GLY A 264 9.21 10.84 -25.03
CA GLY A 264 9.23 9.81 -26.08
C GLY A 264 9.09 8.40 -25.52
N LEU A 265 8.43 8.23 -24.36
CA LEU A 265 8.25 6.90 -23.76
C LEU A 265 7.18 6.06 -24.48
N TYR A 266 6.23 6.70 -25.16
CA TYR A 266 5.15 6.05 -25.89
C TYR A 266 5.32 6.21 -27.40
N ASP A 267 4.97 5.17 -28.14
CA ASP A 267 4.85 5.23 -29.60
C ASP A 267 3.47 5.75 -30.02
N GLY A 268 2.41 5.23 -29.41
CA GLY A 268 1.04 5.71 -29.56
C GLY A 268 0.32 5.21 -30.81
N SER A 269 0.98 4.49 -31.72
CA SER A 269 0.32 4.04 -32.96
C SER A 269 -0.66 2.90 -32.73
N VAL A 270 -0.37 1.99 -31.80
CA VAL A 270 -1.21 0.83 -31.48
C VAL A 270 -1.39 0.74 -29.97
N ILE A 271 -2.64 0.84 -29.50
CA ILE A 271 -2.98 0.85 -28.08
C ILE A 271 -3.88 -0.36 -27.79
N ASN A 272 -3.39 -1.26 -26.95
CA ASN A 272 -4.14 -2.42 -26.48
C ASN A 272 -5.03 -2.00 -25.30
N LEU A 273 -6.30 -2.38 -25.32
CA LEU A 273 -7.24 -2.15 -24.21
C LEU A 273 -7.72 -3.48 -23.65
N ASP A 274 -7.72 -3.60 -22.32
CA ASP A 274 -8.28 -4.77 -21.65
C ASP A 274 -8.80 -4.46 -20.26
N PHE A 275 -9.77 -5.26 -19.82
CA PHE A 275 -10.31 -5.21 -18.47
C PHE A 275 -9.70 -6.30 -17.61
N HIS A 276 -9.32 -5.92 -16.39
CA HIS A 276 -8.92 -6.82 -15.32
C HIS A 276 -9.83 -6.63 -14.12
N THR A 277 -10.11 -7.70 -13.38
CA THR A 277 -10.86 -7.61 -12.12
C THR A 277 -9.92 -7.85 -10.95
N ILE A 278 -9.77 -6.84 -10.10
CA ILE A 278 -9.06 -6.96 -8.83
C ILE A 278 -10.02 -7.59 -7.81
N PRO A 279 -9.74 -8.81 -7.31
CA PRO A 279 -10.68 -9.55 -6.47
C PRO A 279 -10.82 -8.92 -5.07
N HIS A 280 -12.05 -8.94 -4.55
CA HIS A 280 -12.37 -8.57 -3.18
C HIS A 280 -13.03 -9.72 -2.43
N PHE A 281 -12.58 -9.98 -1.20
CA PHE A 281 -13.02 -11.12 -0.39
C PHE A 281 -13.96 -10.74 0.75
N GLY A 282 -14.20 -9.44 0.99
CA GLY A 282 -15.14 -8.98 1.99
C GLY A 282 -16.59 -9.02 1.48
N GLU A 283 -17.50 -9.45 2.35
CA GLU A 283 -18.92 -9.55 2.01
C GLU A 283 -19.67 -8.22 2.19
N GLU A 284 -19.18 -7.32 3.04
CA GLU A 284 -19.86 -6.05 3.40
C GLU A 284 -19.59 -4.89 2.44
N SER A 285 -18.70 -5.04 1.44
CA SER A 285 -18.41 -3.96 0.50
C SER A 285 -19.52 -3.76 -0.54
N VAL A 286 -19.65 -2.52 -1.02
CA VAL A 286 -20.55 -2.12 -2.12
C VAL A 286 -20.05 -2.55 -3.51
N LEU A 287 -18.93 -3.26 -3.59
CA LEU A 287 -18.32 -3.68 -4.86
C LEU A 287 -19.20 -4.67 -5.62
N GLN A 288 -19.28 -4.49 -6.94
CA GLN A 288 -20.07 -5.33 -7.84
C GLN A 288 -19.36 -6.68 -8.14
N LYS A 289 -20.15 -7.66 -8.60
CA LYS A 289 -19.63 -8.99 -8.97
C LYS A 289 -19.15 -9.04 -10.42
N HIS A 290 -17.85 -9.17 -10.60
CA HIS A 290 -17.19 -9.29 -11.90
C HIS A 290 -16.58 -10.68 -12.09
N TRP A 291 -16.24 -11.04 -13.32
CA TRP A 291 -15.52 -12.27 -13.61
C TRP A 291 -14.05 -12.09 -13.23
N ALA A 292 -13.60 -12.78 -12.18
CA ALA A 292 -12.20 -12.74 -11.75
C ALA A 292 -11.41 -13.84 -12.46
N GLY A 293 -10.74 -13.48 -13.57
CA GLY A 293 -9.95 -14.43 -14.37
C GLY A 293 -8.92 -15.21 -13.55
N ALA A 294 -8.23 -14.53 -12.63
CA ALA A 294 -7.25 -15.15 -11.72
C ALA A 294 -7.83 -16.22 -10.77
N ARG A 295 -9.16 -16.29 -10.63
CA ARG A 295 -9.85 -17.24 -9.74
C ARG A 295 -10.81 -18.17 -10.48
N GLY A 296 -11.03 -17.98 -11.79
CA GLY A 296 -11.96 -18.77 -12.59
C GLY A 296 -13.42 -18.69 -12.11
N ARG A 297 -13.82 -17.62 -11.41
CA ARG A 297 -15.19 -17.46 -10.88
C ARG A 297 -15.65 -16.02 -10.85
N ARG A 298 -16.97 -15.80 -10.78
CA ARG A 298 -17.55 -14.48 -10.50
C ARG A 298 -17.45 -14.18 -9.01
N MET A 299 -16.90 -13.03 -8.65
CA MET A 299 -16.80 -12.57 -7.26
C MET A 299 -16.81 -11.05 -7.18
N LYS A 300 -16.98 -10.50 -5.98
CA LYS A 300 -16.86 -9.06 -5.75
C LYS A 300 -15.44 -8.61 -6.13
N GLY A 301 -15.32 -7.42 -6.70
CA GLY A 301 -14.05 -6.87 -7.10
C GLY A 301 -14.17 -5.51 -7.76
N ALA A 302 -13.04 -4.87 -8.03
CA ALA A 302 -12.97 -3.63 -8.79
C ALA A 302 -12.68 -3.97 -10.26
N LEU A 303 -13.56 -3.55 -11.17
CA LEU A 303 -13.32 -3.63 -12.61
C LEU A 303 -12.32 -2.54 -12.98
N THR A 304 -11.17 -2.93 -13.52
CA THR A 304 -10.07 -2.04 -13.85
C THR A 304 -9.77 -2.12 -15.34
N LEU A 305 -9.74 -0.98 -16.02
CA LEU A 305 -9.30 -0.84 -17.40
C LEU A 305 -7.81 -0.50 -17.46
N PHE A 306 -7.10 -1.14 -18.38
CA PHE A 306 -5.74 -0.79 -18.77
C PHE A 306 -5.69 -0.48 -20.27
N ALA A 307 -5.08 0.67 -20.61
CA ALA A 307 -4.64 0.98 -21.98
C ALA A 307 -3.12 0.95 -22.05
N GLN A 308 -2.58 0.23 -23.02
CA GLN A 308 -1.18 -0.17 -23.05
C GLN A 308 -0.61 0.08 -24.46
N ASP A 309 0.48 0.85 -24.56
CA ASP A 309 1.16 1.16 -25.82
C ASP A 309 1.92 -0.06 -26.37
N ALA A 310 1.43 -0.66 -27.45
CA ALA A 310 1.89 -1.97 -27.89
C ALA A 310 3.42 -2.01 -28.17
N SER A 311 4.04 -0.91 -28.59
CA SER A 311 5.47 -0.82 -28.87
C SER A 311 6.32 -0.80 -27.59
N SER A 312 6.08 0.19 -26.72
CA SER A 312 6.88 0.40 -25.50
C SER A 312 6.59 -0.59 -24.38
N LYS A 313 5.46 -1.30 -24.44
CA LYS A 313 4.90 -2.14 -23.36
C LYS A 313 4.34 -1.36 -22.16
N LEU A 314 4.44 -0.03 -22.15
CA LEU A 314 3.99 0.78 -21.03
C LEU A 314 2.48 0.96 -21.01
N VAL A 315 1.93 1.07 -19.80
CA VAL A 315 0.55 1.52 -19.59
C VAL A 315 0.49 3.04 -19.70
N LEU A 316 -0.49 3.54 -20.45
CA LEU A 316 -0.71 4.97 -20.69
C LEU A 316 -2.04 5.47 -20.14
N TYR A 317 -2.95 4.58 -19.75
CA TYR A 317 -4.20 4.94 -19.10
C TYR A 317 -4.70 3.79 -18.23
N THR A 318 -5.24 4.16 -17.08
CA THR A 318 -5.94 3.26 -16.16
C THR A 318 -7.24 3.89 -15.69
N ALA A 319 -8.23 3.04 -15.41
CA ALA A 319 -9.44 3.43 -14.70
C ALA A 319 -9.90 2.27 -13.82
N ALA A 320 -10.13 2.51 -12.53
CA ALA A 320 -10.63 1.47 -11.61
C ALA A 320 -11.90 1.88 -10.87
N ASP A 321 -12.32 3.14 -11.01
CA ASP A 321 -13.61 3.64 -10.52
C ASP A 321 -14.70 3.45 -11.57
N LEU A 322 -15.04 2.18 -11.81
CA LEU A 322 -15.92 1.77 -12.90
C LEU A 322 -17.01 0.84 -12.41
N LEU A 323 -18.26 1.20 -12.71
CA LEU A 323 -19.39 0.29 -12.63
C LEU A 323 -19.48 -0.57 -13.88
N LYS A 324 -20.12 -1.74 -13.74
CA LYS A 324 -20.28 -2.70 -14.83
C LYS A 324 -21.01 -2.10 -16.05
N GLU A 325 -22.00 -1.25 -15.82
CA GLU A 325 -22.79 -0.61 -16.88
C GLU A 325 -21.99 0.43 -17.68
N GLU A 326 -20.98 1.04 -17.04
CA GLU A 326 -20.07 2.01 -17.64
C GLU A 326 -18.92 1.36 -18.44
N ALA A 327 -18.81 0.03 -18.44
CA ALA A 327 -17.68 -0.66 -19.07
C ALA A 327 -17.61 -0.42 -20.58
N ASN A 328 -18.75 -0.45 -21.28
CA ASN A 328 -18.77 -0.34 -22.73
C ASN A 328 -18.38 1.07 -23.22
N GLU A 329 -18.72 2.12 -22.47
CA GLU A 329 -18.41 3.52 -22.83
C GLU A 329 -16.94 3.88 -22.60
N GLN A 330 -16.18 3.05 -21.85
CA GLN A 330 -14.80 3.37 -21.50
C GLN A 330 -13.88 3.55 -22.70
N VAL A 331 -14.19 2.91 -23.83
CA VAL A 331 -13.42 3.08 -25.07
C VAL A 331 -13.39 4.55 -25.52
N LEU A 332 -14.48 5.29 -25.29
CA LEU A 332 -14.60 6.71 -25.59
C LEU A 332 -13.89 7.56 -24.54
N LYS A 333 -13.91 7.15 -23.27
CA LYS A 333 -13.12 7.81 -22.20
C LYS A 333 -11.63 7.72 -22.49
N VAL A 334 -11.11 6.54 -22.88
CA VAL A 334 -9.72 6.37 -23.32
C VAL A 334 -9.41 7.26 -24.52
N LEU A 335 -10.30 7.31 -25.52
CA LEU A 335 -10.11 8.17 -26.69
C LEU A 335 -10.02 9.65 -26.30
N SER A 336 -10.98 10.13 -25.52
CA SER A 336 -11.02 11.54 -25.09
C SER A 336 -9.77 11.91 -24.28
N PHE A 337 -9.31 11.02 -23.41
CA PHE A 337 -8.05 11.17 -22.68
C PHE A 337 -6.86 11.24 -23.64
N TRP A 338 -6.76 10.29 -24.57
CA TRP A 338 -5.63 10.20 -25.48
C TRP A 338 -5.53 11.41 -26.41
N LYS A 339 -6.66 11.90 -26.95
CA LYS A 339 -6.73 13.13 -27.75
C LYS A 339 -6.25 14.37 -26.96
N LYS A 340 -6.43 14.41 -25.64
CA LYS A 340 -5.93 15.50 -24.77
C LYS A 340 -4.43 15.42 -24.52
N VAL A 341 -3.88 14.21 -24.44
CA VAL A 341 -2.44 13.98 -24.18
C VAL A 341 -1.62 14.17 -25.45
N GLN A 342 -2.00 13.52 -26.54
CA GLN A 342 -1.23 13.46 -27.78
C GLN A 342 -2.10 13.82 -28.97
N LYS A 343 -1.79 14.97 -29.59
CA LYS A 343 -2.48 15.45 -30.79
C LYS A 343 -1.77 14.93 -32.04
N GLY A 344 -2.54 14.59 -33.07
CA GLY A 344 -2.02 14.29 -34.41
C GLY A 344 -1.52 12.86 -34.65
N VAL A 345 -1.59 11.97 -33.65
CA VAL A 345 -1.33 10.54 -33.87
C VAL A 345 -2.63 9.81 -34.19
N VAL A 346 -2.68 9.17 -35.35
CA VAL A 346 -3.76 8.25 -35.72
C VAL A 346 -3.49 6.92 -35.02
N SER A 347 -4.11 6.75 -33.85
CA SER A 347 -3.98 5.53 -33.06
C SER A 347 -4.96 4.46 -33.51
N THR A 348 -4.51 3.21 -33.45
CA THR A 348 -5.34 2.01 -33.62
C THR A 348 -5.58 1.38 -32.25
N PHE A 349 -6.86 1.24 -31.87
CA PHE A 349 -7.25 0.58 -30.62
C PHE A 349 -7.49 -0.92 -30.85
N VAL A 350 -6.88 -1.76 -30.01
CA VAL A 350 -6.95 -3.22 -30.13
C VAL A 350 -7.54 -3.81 -28.87
N PHE A 351 -8.66 -4.53 -28.97
CA PHE A 351 -9.39 -5.05 -27.81
C PHE A 351 -10.24 -6.28 -28.13
N ASP A 352 -10.69 -7.01 -27.11
CA ASP A 352 -11.56 -8.18 -27.29
C ASP A 352 -13.00 -7.81 -27.69
N SER A 353 -13.71 -8.76 -28.29
CA SER A 353 -15.10 -8.65 -28.73
C SER A 353 -16.11 -8.22 -27.65
N LYS A 354 -15.79 -8.42 -26.37
CA LYS A 354 -16.66 -8.06 -25.23
C LYS A 354 -16.31 -6.71 -24.61
N PHE A 355 -15.27 -6.03 -25.09
CA PHE A 355 -14.82 -4.77 -24.52
C PHE A 355 -15.84 -3.64 -24.70
N THR A 356 -16.50 -3.59 -25.85
CA THR A 356 -17.52 -2.58 -26.15
C THR A 356 -18.59 -3.11 -27.11
N THR A 357 -19.50 -2.23 -27.55
CA THR A 357 -20.62 -2.51 -28.45
C THR A 357 -20.34 -1.98 -29.86
N TYR A 358 -21.06 -2.48 -30.86
CA TYR A 358 -20.94 -1.98 -32.24
C TYR A 358 -21.37 -0.51 -32.39
N ALA A 359 -22.35 -0.06 -31.60
CA ALA A 359 -22.70 1.37 -31.50
C ALA A 359 -21.50 2.24 -31.11
N HIS A 360 -20.71 1.84 -30.11
CA HIS A 360 -19.50 2.55 -29.75
C HIS A 360 -18.39 2.43 -30.80
N LEU A 361 -18.30 1.32 -31.55
CA LEU A 361 -17.39 1.23 -32.70
C LEU A 361 -17.76 2.24 -33.80
N SER A 362 -19.06 2.46 -34.02
CA SER A 362 -19.56 3.48 -34.95
C SER A 362 -19.09 4.87 -34.53
N LEU A 363 -19.15 5.18 -33.22
CA LEU A 363 -18.65 6.44 -32.67
C LEU A 363 -17.12 6.58 -32.80
N LEU A 364 -16.35 5.50 -32.60
CA LEU A 364 -14.90 5.54 -32.85
C LEU A 364 -14.58 5.82 -34.32
N ASN A 365 -15.34 5.22 -35.23
CA ASN A 365 -15.19 5.43 -36.67
C ASN A 365 -15.47 6.88 -37.06
N ASP A 366 -16.57 7.46 -36.58
CA ASP A 366 -16.92 8.88 -36.76
C ASP A 366 -15.81 9.81 -36.24
N GLN A 367 -15.18 9.43 -35.13
CA GLN A 367 -14.09 10.18 -34.53
C GLN A 367 -12.71 10.00 -35.20
N GLY A 368 -12.65 9.23 -36.30
CA GLY A 368 -11.43 9.01 -37.11
C GLY A 368 -10.41 8.06 -36.47
N VAL A 369 -10.82 7.23 -35.52
CA VAL A 369 -9.93 6.31 -34.80
C VAL A 369 -10.05 4.91 -35.39
N ARG A 370 -8.91 4.28 -35.65
CA ARG A 370 -8.88 2.90 -36.14
C ARG A 370 -9.10 1.93 -34.98
N PHE A 371 -9.80 0.82 -35.22
CA PHE A 371 -9.92 -0.25 -34.24
C PHE A 371 -9.67 -1.62 -34.86
N ILE A 372 -9.21 -2.57 -34.06
CA ILE A 372 -9.12 -3.99 -34.42
C ILE A 372 -9.71 -4.80 -33.27
N THR A 373 -10.75 -5.58 -33.55
CA THR A 373 -11.39 -6.43 -32.54
C THR A 373 -11.89 -7.75 -33.15
N LEU A 374 -12.35 -8.67 -32.31
CA LEU A 374 -13.01 -9.88 -32.74
C LEU A 374 -14.50 -9.64 -32.96
N ARG A 375 -15.02 -10.20 -34.06
CA ARG A 375 -16.46 -10.30 -34.29
C ARG A 375 -17.04 -11.39 -33.40
N ARG A 376 -18.14 -11.09 -32.72
CA ARG A 376 -18.86 -12.08 -31.91
C ARG A 376 -19.41 -13.18 -32.83
N ARG A 377 -19.13 -14.44 -32.49
CA ARG A 377 -19.54 -15.62 -33.27
C ARG A 377 -21.03 -15.90 -33.06
N GLY A 378 -21.77 -16.10 -34.16
CA GLY A 378 -23.12 -16.68 -34.15
C GLY A 378 -23.13 -17.98 -34.95
N LYS A 379 -24.04 -18.92 -34.63
CA LYS A 379 -24.09 -20.25 -35.28
C LYS A 379 -24.13 -20.16 -36.82
N LYS A 380 -24.95 -19.26 -37.36
CA LYS A 380 -25.05 -18.98 -38.81
C LYS A 380 -23.74 -18.54 -39.48
N LEU A 381 -22.83 -17.89 -38.73
CA LEU A 381 -21.56 -17.39 -39.26
C LEU A 381 -20.56 -18.55 -39.51
N LEU A 382 -20.67 -19.61 -38.72
CA LEU A 382 -19.83 -20.81 -38.86
C LEU A 382 -20.32 -21.70 -40.00
N GLU A 383 -21.65 -21.80 -40.18
CA GLU A 383 -22.26 -22.58 -41.27
C GLU A 383 -21.90 -22.04 -42.67
N THR A 384 -21.61 -20.74 -42.78
CA THR A 384 -21.22 -20.12 -44.05
C THR A 384 -19.72 -20.27 -44.40
N LEU A 385 -18.89 -20.84 -43.50
CA LEU A 385 -17.43 -20.90 -43.69
C LEU A 385 -16.99 -21.74 -44.89
N ASP A 386 -17.68 -22.87 -45.13
CA ASP A 386 -17.33 -23.82 -46.18
C ASP A 386 -17.59 -23.27 -47.59
N GLN A 387 -18.36 -22.18 -47.70
CA GLN A 387 -18.71 -21.51 -48.95
C GLN A 387 -17.77 -20.33 -49.27
N LEU A 388 -16.83 -20.00 -48.38
CA LEU A 388 -15.96 -18.83 -48.55
C LEU A 388 -14.76 -19.19 -49.44
N ASP A 389 -14.63 -18.47 -50.54
CA ASP A 389 -13.50 -18.49 -51.46
C ASP A 389 -13.32 -17.07 -52.04
N PRO A 390 -12.09 -16.59 -52.37
CA PRO A 390 -10.80 -17.24 -52.20
C PRO A 390 -10.18 -17.07 -50.81
N TRP A 391 -9.28 -18.00 -50.47
CA TRP A 391 -8.40 -17.93 -49.30
C TRP A 391 -6.97 -17.58 -49.74
N THR A 392 -6.38 -16.60 -49.07
CA THR A 392 -5.00 -16.16 -49.32
C THR A 392 -4.10 -16.58 -48.15
N LYS A 393 -2.94 -17.17 -48.43
CA LYS A 393 -1.95 -17.47 -47.39
C LYS A 393 -1.14 -16.23 -47.09
N ILE A 394 -0.98 -15.90 -45.81
CA ILE A 394 -0.15 -14.79 -45.35
C ILE A 394 0.96 -15.28 -44.43
N HIS A 395 2.02 -14.49 -44.28
CA HIS A 395 3.07 -14.73 -43.30
C HIS A 395 3.03 -13.68 -42.18
N ILE A 396 2.99 -14.12 -40.93
CA ILE A 396 3.03 -13.22 -39.77
C ILE A 396 4.43 -13.23 -39.16
N PRO A 397 5.19 -12.11 -39.26
CA PRO A 397 6.58 -12.07 -38.84
C PRO A 397 6.68 -12.11 -37.31
N HIS A 398 6.82 -13.32 -36.76
CA HIS A 398 7.19 -13.51 -35.36
C HIS A 398 7.93 -14.83 -35.14
N GLY A 399 9.25 -14.76 -34.94
CA GLY A 399 10.14 -15.94 -34.91
C GLY A 399 9.88 -16.98 -33.81
N LYS A 400 8.96 -16.72 -32.87
CA LYS A 400 8.55 -17.68 -31.82
C LYS A 400 7.16 -18.28 -32.05
N ARG A 401 6.48 -17.94 -33.14
CA ARG A 401 5.10 -18.38 -33.40
C ARG A 401 5.10 -19.80 -33.96
N LYS A 402 4.34 -20.70 -33.33
CA LYS A 402 4.17 -22.10 -33.77
C LYS A 402 3.47 -22.22 -35.13
N TYR A 403 2.59 -21.28 -35.46
CA TYR A 403 1.82 -21.24 -36.72
C TYR A 403 1.96 -19.85 -37.38
N PRO A 404 3.05 -19.61 -38.13
CA PRO A 404 3.35 -18.31 -38.73
C PRO A 404 2.56 -18.01 -40.01
N ASP A 405 2.06 -19.04 -40.71
CA ASP A 405 1.46 -18.90 -42.03
C ASP A 405 -0.04 -19.26 -42.10
N PRO A 406 -0.95 -18.48 -41.49
CA PRO A 406 -2.39 -18.76 -41.59
C PRO A 406 -2.93 -18.43 -42.98
N GLN A 407 -4.11 -19.00 -43.27
CA GLN A 407 -4.92 -18.59 -44.42
C GLN A 407 -5.96 -17.56 -43.98
N ILE A 408 -6.18 -16.56 -44.82
CA ILE A 408 -7.15 -15.50 -44.58
C ILE A 408 -8.18 -15.40 -45.70
N HIS A 409 -9.39 -15.00 -45.33
CA HIS A 409 -10.43 -14.54 -46.25
C HIS A 409 -10.86 -13.13 -45.83
N GLN A 410 -11.03 -12.23 -46.79
CA GLN A 410 -11.37 -10.84 -46.54
C GLN A 410 -12.71 -10.47 -47.18
N SER A 411 -13.55 -9.77 -46.44
CA SER A 411 -14.83 -9.28 -46.95
C SER A 411 -15.25 -7.99 -46.26
N LEU A 412 -16.13 -7.21 -46.89
CA LEU A 412 -16.79 -6.07 -46.27
C LEU A 412 -18.14 -6.53 -45.72
N VAL A 413 -18.43 -6.19 -44.48
CA VAL A 413 -19.67 -6.60 -43.80
C VAL A 413 -20.32 -5.41 -43.11
N SER A 414 -21.65 -5.40 -43.07
CA SER A 414 -22.41 -4.50 -42.22
C SER A 414 -22.58 -5.11 -40.83
N LEU A 415 -22.54 -4.28 -39.80
CA LEU A 415 -22.80 -4.67 -38.41
C LEU A 415 -24.02 -3.92 -37.89
N ASN A 416 -24.77 -4.55 -36.98
CA ASN A 416 -25.88 -3.90 -36.31
C ASN A 416 -25.37 -2.68 -35.53
N ASP A 417 -26.13 -1.58 -35.58
CA ASP A 417 -25.82 -0.31 -34.91
C ASP A 417 -24.47 0.32 -35.31
N TYR A 418 -23.90 -0.10 -36.43
CA TYR A 418 -22.69 0.48 -37.02
C TYR A 418 -23.03 1.14 -38.36
N ILE A 419 -22.67 2.41 -38.51
CA ILE A 419 -22.90 3.17 -39.74
C ILE A 419 -21.74 2.89 -40.70
N GLY A 420 -22.06 2.30 -41.85
CA GLY A 420 -21.10 1.96 -42.90
C GLY A 420 -20.72 0.48 -42.91
N GLN A 421 -19.62 0.16 -43.61
CA GLN A 421 -19.08 -1.19 -43.69
C GLN A 421 -17.81 -1.31 -42.85
N VAL A 422 -17.56 -2.50 -42.30
CA VAL A 422 -16.28 -2.85 -41.69
C VAL A 422 -15.60 -3.93 -42.52
N ARG A 423 -14.27 -3.89 -42.53
CA ARG A 423 -13.46 -4.96 -43.09
C ARG A 423 -13.41 -6.12 -42.12
N GLN A 424 -13.79 -7.29 -42.60
CA GLN A 424 -13.67 -8.56 -41.92
C GLN A 424 -12.47 -9.33 -42.45
N ILE A 425 -11.66 -9.89 -41.56
CA ILE A 425 -10.56 -10.80 -41.89
C ILE A 425 -10.78 -12.08 -41.10
N ILE A 426 -11.10 -13.16 -41.81
CA ILE A 426 -11.31 -14.49 -41.23
C ILE A 426 -10.01 -15.25 -41.32
N LEU A 427 -9.58 -15.87 -40.21
CA LEU A 427 -8.32 -16.60 -40.11
C LEU A 427 -8.55 -18.06 -39.76
N ARG A 428 -7.96 -18.96 -40.55
CA ARG A 428 -7.84 -20.39 -40.23
C ARG A 428 -6.39 -20.85 -40.29
N GLY A 429 -6.11 -22.00 -39.66
CA GLY A 429 -4.75 -22.56 -39.61
C GLY A 429 -3.79 -21.79 -38.67
N ASN A 430 -4.32 -21.01 -37.74
CA ASN A 430 -3.55 -20.27 -36.73
C ASN A 430 -3.31 -21.08 -35.43
N GLY A 431 -3.57 -22.39 -35.45
CA GLY A 431 -3.46 -23.29 -34.30
C GLY A 431 -4.73 -23.39 -33.43
N ARG A 432 -5.83 -22.75 -33.82
CA ARG A 432 -7.15 -22.96 -33.22
C ARG A 432 -7.99 -23.89 -34.09
N GLU A 433 -8.82 -24.71 -33.47
CA GLU A 433 -9.77 -25.58 -34.17
C GLU A 433 -10.80 -24.75 -34.96
N GLU A 434 -11.36 -23.71 -34.33
CA GLU A 434 -12.30 -22.80 -34.98
C GLU A 434 -11.60 -21.55 -35.54
N PRO A 435 -12.02 -21.05 -36.72
CA PRO A 435 -11.46 -19.84 -37.29
C PRO A 435 -11.80 -18.58 -36.47
N ALA A 436 -10.91 -17.60 -36.54
CA ALA A 436 -11.06 -16.31 -35.88
C ALA A 436 -11.59 -15.26 -36.86
N PHE A 437 -12.57 -14.46 -36.44
CA PHE A 437 -13.16 -13.39 -37.24
C PHE A 437 -12.71 -12.06 -36.68
N LEU A 438 -11.74 -11.41 -37.33
CA LEU A 438 -11.35 -10.04 -37.01
C LEU A 438 -12.23 -9.05 -37.77
N ILE A 439 -12.54 -7.93 -37.13
CA ILE A 439 -13.17 -6.77 -37.75
C ILE A 439 -12.38 -5.50 -37.47
N THR A 440 -12.31 -4.62 -38.46
CA THR A 440 -11.62 -3.34 -38.39
C THR A 440 -12.28 -2.32 -39.32
N ASN A 441 -12.23 -1.05 -38.96
CA ASN A 441 -12.54 0.06 -39.87
C ASN A 441 -11.31 0.49 -40.72
N ASP A 442 -10.17 -0.18 -40.57
CA ASP A 442 -8.99 0.02 -41.41
C ASP A 442 -9.09 -0.77 -42.73
N LEU A 443 -9.42 -0.07 -43.80
CA LEU A 443 -9.63 -0.66 -45.12
C LEU A 443 -8.32 -0.79 -45.94
N GLU A 444 -7.26 -0.11 -45.53
CA GLU A 444 -6.06 0.10 -46.36
C GLU A 444 -4.87 -0.74 -45.87
N THR A 445 -4.71 -0.88 -44.55
CA THR A 445 -3.54 -1.56 -43.98
C THR A 445 -3.47 -3.02 -44.44
N PRO A 446 -2.30 -3.55 -44.83
CA PRO A 446 -2.16 -4.94 -45.24
C PRO A 446 -2.67 -5.91 -44.17
N ALA A 447 -3.34 -6.98 -44.59
CA ALA A 447 -4.00 -7.92 -43.67
C ALA A 447 -3.01 -8.55 -42.69
N GLU A 448 -1.76 -8.79 -43.11
CA GLU A 448 -0.70 -9.34 -42.28
C GLU A 448 -0.40 -8.43 -41.09
N ARG A 449 -0.43 -7.11 -41.31
CA ARG A 449 -0.20 -6.11 -40.27
C ARG A 449 -1.38 -6.03 -39.31
N VAL A 450 -2.62 -5.98 -39.80
CA VAL A 450 -3.82 -5.98 -38.94
C VAL A 450 -3.84 -7.22 -38.03
N VAL A 451 -3.54 -8.39 -38.60
CA VAL A 451 -3.50 -9.64 -37.86
C VAL A 451 -2.34 -9.67 -36.85
N SER A 452 -1.17 -9.13 -37.23
CA SER A 452 -0.01 -9.02 -36.35
C SER A 452 -0.26 -8.06 -35.18
N ASP A 453 -0.92 -6.93 -35.43
CA ASP A 453 -1.32 -5.96 -34.41
C ASP A 453 -2.31 -6.58 -33.42
N TYR A 454 -3.34 -7.27 -33.91
CA TYR A 454 -4.26 -8.01 -33.04
C TYR A 454 -3.56 -9.10 -32.24
N ALA A 455 -2.65 -9.84 -32.88
CA ALA A 455 -1.88 -10.89 -32.21
C ALA A 455 -0.93 -10.35 -31.14
N ARG A 456 -0.67 -9.04 -31.06
CA ARG A 456 0.10 -8.38 -30.00
C ARG A 456 -0.77 -7.93 -28.82
N ARG A 457 -2.11 -8.08 -28.88
CA ARG A 457 -3.03 -7.73 -27.78
C ARG A 457 -2.63 -8.38 -26.45
N TRP A 458 -2.17 -9.63 -26.46
CA TRP A 458 -1.70 -10.34 -25.25
C TRP A 458 -0.61 -9.61 -24.46
N ARG A 459 0.07 -8.59 -25.03
CA ARG A 459 1.02 -7.76 -24.30
C ARG A 459 0.37 -7.06 -23.10
N VAL A 460 -0.89 -6.61 -23.21
CA VAL A 460 -1.60 -6.01 -22.07
C VAL A 460 -1.84 -7.03 -20.96
N GLU A 461 -2.16 -8.27 -21.31
CA GLU A 461 -2.34 -9.37 -20.35
C GLU A 461 -1.02 -9.70 -19.62
N ASN A 462 0.12 -9.64 -20.31
CA ASN A 462 1.43 -9.80 -19.67
C ASN A 462 1.71 -8.69 -18.67
N VAL A 463 1.47 -7.44 -19.04
CA VAL A 463 1.71 -6.28 -18.17
C VAL A 463 0.83 -6.37 -16.92
N ILE A 464 -0.44 -6.77 -17.08
CA ILE A 464 -1.32 -7.06 -15.95
C ILE A 464 -0.75 -8.21 -15.10
N SER A 465 -0.26 -9.28 -15.71
CA SER A 465 0.36 -10.42 -15.00
C SER A 465 1.61 -10.00 -14.21
N GLU A 466 2.47 -9.17 -14.79
CA GLU A 466 3.65 -8.60 -14.13
C GLU A 466 3.23 -7.69 -12.96
N ALA A 467 2.22 -6.84 -13.16
CA ALA A 467 1.67 -6.00 -12.10
C ALA A 467 1.05 -6.79 -10.95
N VAL A 468 0.39 -7.91 -11.26
CA VAL A 468 -0.14 -8.84 -10.25
C VAL A 468 1.00 -9.51 -9.47
N LYS A 469 2.06 -9.96 -10.14
CA LYS A 469 3.16 -10.71 -9.53
C LYS A 469 4.07 -9.87 -8.64
N PHE A 470 4.41 -8.65 -9.08
CA PHE A 470 5.38 -7.82 -8.37
C PHE A 470 4.75 -6.65 -7.61
N PHE A 471 3.85 -5.91 -8.25
CA PHE A 471 3.20 -4.74 -7.63
C PHE A 471 1.97 -5.11 -6.80
N ASN A 472 1.69 -6.41 -6.68
CA ASN A 472 0.59 -6.97 -5.90
C ASN A 472 -0.78 -6.38 -6.29
N LEU A 473 -1.00 -6.16 -7.59
CA LEU A 473 -2.23 -5.53 -8.10
C LEU A 473 -3.53 -6.20 -7.61
N ASN A 474 -3.49 -7.51 -7.35
CA ASN A 474 -4.64 -8.27 -6.83
C ASN A 474 -4.86 -8.12 -5.31
N ALA A 475 -3.95 -7.48 -4.60
CA ALA A 475 -4.07 -7.15 -3.19
C ALA A 475 -4.84 -5.84 -3.05
N LEU A 476 -6.17 -5.93 -3.09
CA LEU A 476 -7.05 -4.76 -3.06
C LEU A 476 -6.71 -3.83 -1.88
N SER A 477 -6.42 -2.57 -2.20
CA SER A 477 -5.96 -1.57 -1.24
C SER A 477 -7.11 -1.00 -0.39
N SER A 478 -8.34 -0.97 -0.92
CA SER A 478 -9.52 -0.43 -0.25
C SER A 478 -10.82 -0.97 -0.87
N PRO A 479 -11.95 -1.06 -0.13
CA PRO A 479 -13.25 -1.31 -0.72
C PRO A 479 -13.84 -0.11 -1.49
N ILE A 480 -13.18 1.07 -1.44
CA ILE A 480 -13.61 2.28 -2.16
C ILE A 480 -12.87 2.37 -3.49
N LEU A 481 -13.61 2.40 -4.60
CA LEU A 481 -13.09 2.29 -5.95
C LEU A 481 -12.09 3.39 -6.34
N VAL A 482 -12.36 4.66 -6.02
CA VAL A 482 -11.42 5.79 -6.21
C VAL A 482 -10.02 5.48 -5.67
N LYS A 483 -9.93 4.78 -4.54
CA LYS A 483 -8.63 4.45 -3.92
C LYS A 483 -7.95 3.27 -4.57
N VAL A 484 -8.75 2.33 -5.08
CA VAL A 484 -8.23 1.28 -5.95
C VAL A 484 -7.61 1.93 -7.18
N HIS A 485 -8.26 2.94 -7.76
CA HIS A 485 -7.72 3.66 -8.91
C HIS A 485 -6.42 4.39 -8.59
N PHE A 486 -6.32 5.05 -7.42
CA PHE A 486 -5.06 5.65 -6.98
C PHE A 486 -3.92 4.61 -6.87
N ASP A 487 -4.18 3.44 -6.30
CA ASP A 487 -3.19 2.37 -6.17
C ASP A 487 -2.76 1.78 -7.54
N VAL A 488 -3.72 1.61 -8.45
CA VAL A 488 -3.48 1.21 -9.85
C VAL A 488 -2.62 2.24 -10.57
N LEU A 489 -2.90 3.54 -10.36
CA LEU A 489 -2.11 4.63 -10.93
C LEU A 489 -0.68 4.66 -10.36
N MET A 490 -0.50 4.46 -9.06
CA MET A 490 0.84 4.32 -8.47
C MET A 490 1.61 3.14 -9.09
N THR A 491 0.93 2.04 -9.37
CA THR A 491 1.50 0.86 -10.03
C THR A 491 1.94 1.19 -11.47
N MET A 492 1.12 1.91 -12.23
CA MET A 492 1.48 2.39 -13.58
C MET A 492 2.73 3.27 -13.57
N ILE A 493 2.83 4.20 -12.62
CA ILE A 493 3.99 5.09 -12.48
C ILE A 493 5.24 4.29 -12.09
N ALA A 494 5.12 3.38 -11.12
CA ALA A 494 6.22 2.52 -10.69
C ALA A 494 6.74 1.65 -11.84
N ASP A 495 5.86 1.00 -12.60
CA ASP A 495 6.22 0.17 -13.75
C ASP A 495 6.95 0.97 -14.84
N THR A 496 6.51 2.20 -15.08
CA THR A 496 7.20 3.13 -16.00
C THR A 496 8.61 3.44 -15.52
N LEU A 497 8.81 3.70 -14.22
CA LEU A 497 10.14 3.95 -13.64
C LEU A 497 11.06 2.74 -13.73
N TYR A 498 10.53 1.53 -13.50
CA TYR A 498 11.24 0.28 -13.71
C TYR A 498 11.69 0.11 -15.16
N SER A 499 10.79 0.39 -16.11
CA SER A 499 11.11 0.35 -17.54
C SER A 499 12.15 1.39 -17.94
N MET A 500 12.08 2.61 -17.39
CA MET A 500 13.09 3.65 -17.61
C MET A 500 14.47 3.23 -17.10
N LEU A 501 14.54 2.66 -15.89
CA LEU A 501 15.79 2.14 -15.34
C LEU A 501 16.32 0.96 -16.17
N ALA A 502 15.46 0.00 -16.53
CA ALA A 502 15.83 -1.18 -17.31
C ALA A 502 16.54 -0.82 -18.62
N LYS A 503 16.09 0.23 -19.32
CA LYS A 503 16.72 0.74 -20.56
C LYS A 503 18.18 1.17 -20.39
N HIS A 504 18.65 1.43 -19.16
CA HIS A 504 20.04 1.76 -18.87
C HIS A 504 20.86 0.55 -18.39
N LEU A 505 20.23 -0.58 -18.13
CA LEU A 505 20.89 -1.78 -17.60
C LEU A 505 21.22 -2.75 -18.74
N ARG A 506 22.48 -2.75 -19.17
CA ARG A 506 22.96 -3.58 -20.28
C ARG A 506 22.57 -5.06 -20.11
N GLY A 507 21.81 -5.60 -21.06
CA GLY A 507 21.33 -6.99 -21.07
C GLY A 507 20.04 -7.24 -20.26
N PHE A 508 19.47 -6.18 -19.67
CA PHE A 508 18.24 -6.23 -18.88
C PHE A 508 17.14 -5.30 -19.42
N GLU A 509 17.32 -4.70 -20.60
CA GLU A 509 16.45 -3.68 -21.19
C GLU A 509 15.02 -4.15 -21.44
N GLN A 510 14.82 -5.46 -21.54
CA GLN A 510 13.53 -6.11 -21.78
C GLN A 510 13.04 -6.96 -20.59
N CYS A 511 13.68 -6.84 -19.43
CA CYS A 511 13.29 -7.58 -18.21
C CYS A 511 12.14 -6.88 -17.48
N ASP A 512 11.29 -7.68 -16.82
CA ASP A 512 10.20 -7.21 -15.99
C ASP A 512 10.68 -6.57 -14.67
N ALA A 513 9.78 -5.82 -14.03
CA ALA A 513 10.06 -5.15 -12.76
C ALA A 513 10.54 -6.12 -11.66
N GLN A 514 10.02 -7.35 -11.62
CA GLN A 514 10.39 -8.35 -10.61
C GLN A 514 11.87 -8.73 -10.72
N LYS A 515 12.35 -8.97 -11.94
CA LYS A 515 13.74 -9.33 -12.21
C LYS A 515 14.65 -8.15 -11.95
N ILE A 516 14.28 -6.94 -12.37
CA ILE A 516 15.05 -5.72 -12.07
C ILE A 516 15.14 -5.51 -10.55
N TYR A 517 14.02 -5.66 -9.83
CA TYR A 517 13.99 -5.54 -8.39
C TYR A 517 14.96 -6.51 -7.71
N ARG A 518 14.88 -7.79 -8.06
CA ARG A 518 15.72 -8.84 -7.47
C ARG A 518 17.22 -8.57 -7.66
N HIS A 519 17.63 -8.11 -8.84
CA HIS A 519 19.04 -7.99 -9.18
C HIS A 519 19.65 -6.64 -8.79
N PHE A 520 18.88 -5.56 -8.81
CA PHE A 520 19.41 -4.19 -8.70
C PHE A 520 18.83 -3.40 -7.52
N ILE A 521 17.53 -3.50 -7.27
CA ILE A 521 16.84 -2.65 -6.28
C ILE A 521 16.89 -3.26 -4.87
N ARG A 522 16.65 -4.56 -4.75
CA ARG A 522 16.54 -5.23 -3.45
C ARG A 522 17.86 -5.17 -2.69
N GLY A 523 17.84 -4.48 -1.56
CA GLY A 523 18.87 -4.56 -0.52
C GLY A 523 19.35 -3.21 0.00
N LYS A 524 20.16 -3.30 1.05
CA LYS A 524 20.59 -2.16 1.85
C LYS A 524 21.73 -1.34 1.26
N ALA A 525 21.85 -0.10 1.69
CA ALA A 525 23.01 0.77 1.48
C ALA A 525 23.25 1.66 2.71
N ALA A 526 24.44 2.26 2.79
CA ALA A 526 24.71 3.35 3.71
C ALA A 526 24.35 4.68 3.04
N VAL A 527 23.65 5.55 3.76
CA VAL A 527 23.33 6.91 3.33
C VAL A 527 24.14 7.87 4.19
N ASP A 528 24.87 8.76 3.53
CA ASP A 528 25.73 9.78 4.11
C ASP A 528 25.28 11.14 3.58
N ILE A 529 25.06 12.12 4.46
CA ILE A 529 24.67 13.49 4.09
C ILE A 529 25.79 14.43 4.51
N THR A 530 26.45 15.03 3.53
CA THR A 530 27.59 15.93 3.76
C THR A 530 27.68 17.00 2.68
N GLY A 531 27.88 18.26 3.06
CA GLY A 531 28.05 19.39 2.16
C GLY A 531 26.85 19.63 1.25
N GLY A 532 25.63 19.35 1.71
CA GLY A 532 24.43 19.41 0.86
C GLY A 532 24.31 18.28 -0.16
N GLU A 533 25.16 17.24 -0.08
CA GLU A 533 25.11 16.07 -0.95
C GLU A 533 24.54 14.85 -0.21
N VAL A 534 23.65 14.12 -0.87
CA VAL A 534 23.16 12.81 -0.42
C VAL A 534 23.94 11.72 -1.13
N THR A 535 24.83 11.04 -0.41
CA THR A 535 25.62 9.95 -0.95
C THR A 535 25.04 8.60 -0.52
N VAL A 536 24.66 7.77 -1.49
CA VAL A 536 24.15 6.41 -1.25
C VAL A 536 25.21 5.42 -1.69
N THR A 537 25.79 4.71 -0.71
CA THR A 537 26.86 3.74 -0.92
C THR A 537 26.33 2.31 -0.86
N TYR A 538 26.19 1.69 -2.03
CA TYR A 538 25.73 0.32 -2.20
C TYR A 538 26.87 -0.67 -1.94
N PRO A 539 26.64 -1.72 -1.12
CA PRO A 539 27.65 -2.76 -0.87
C PRO A 539 27.88 -3.61 -2.13
N ARG A 540 28.98 -4.37 -2.13
CA ARG A 540 29.33 -5.29 -3.22
C ARG A 540 28.18 -6.27 -3.51
N LYS A 541 27.72 -6.29 -4.76
CA LYS A 541 26.81 -7.29 -5.32
C LYS A 541 27.26 -7.72 -6.71
N ALA A 542 26.90 -8.94 -7.10
CA ALA A 542 27.25 -9.52 -8.40
C ALA A 542 26.87 -8.63 -9.60
N HIS A 543 25.77 -7.89 -9.50
CA HIS A 543 25.26 -7.06 -10.60
C HIS A 543 25.68 -5.57 -10.53
N ASN A 544 26.45 -5.16 -9.51
CA ASN A 544 26.98 -3.79 -9.39
C ASN A 544 27.81 -3.33 -10.60
N PRO A 545 28.61 -4.18 -11.27
CA PRO A 545 29.35 -3.76 -12.46
C PRO A 545 28.45 -3.15 -13.56
N ILE A 546 27.21 -3.64 -13.69
CA ILE A 546 26.24 -3.08 -14.64
C ILE A 546 25.79 -1.69 -14.18
N LEU A 547 25.48 -1.51 -12.89
CA LEU A 547 25.12 -0.21 -12.32
C LEU A 547 26.25 0.82 -12.42
N ARG A 548 27.51 0.41 -12.31
CA ARG A 548 28.67 1.30 -12.51
C ARG A 548 28.80 1.80 -13.94
N ASN A 549 28.40 0.98 -14.91
CA ASN A 549 28.46 1.32 -16.33
C ASN A 549 27.30 2.21 -16.77
N VAL A 550 26.27 2.39 -15.95
CA VAL A 550 25.20 3.37 -16.21
C VAL A 550 25.80 4.78 -16.17
N PRO A 551 25.56 5.63 -17.19
CA PRO A 551 26.09 6.99 -17.22
C PRO A 551 25.27 7.92 -16.30
N TRP A 552 25.30 7.69 -14.99
CA TRP A 552 24.55 8.45 -13.98
C TRP A 552 24.81 9.96 -14.03
N HIS A 553 26.02 10.36 -14.45
CA HIS A 553 26.40 11.76 -14.63
C HIS A 553 25.60 12.50 -15.72
N ARG A 554 24.97 11.77 -16.66
CA ARG A 554 24.08 12.32 -17.70
C ARG A 554 22.62 12.39 -17.27
N LEU A 555 22.29 11.86 -16.10
CA LEU A 555 20.97 11.93 -15.51
C LEU A 555 20.91 13.09 -14.51
N PRO A 556 19.71 13.62 -14.20
CA PRO A 556 19.56 14.62 -13.14
C PRO A 556 20.17 14.13 -11.83
N ARG A 557 20.97 14.98 -11.20
CA ARG A 557 21.65 14.69 -9.94
C ARG A 557 21.12 15.52 -8.77
N SER A 558 20.32 16.56 -9.02
CA SER A 558 19.71 17.36 -7.96
C SER A 558 18.34 16.79 -7.63
N ILE A 559 18.00 16.71 -6.34
CA ILE A 559 16.71 16.25 -5.84
C ILE A 559 15.88 17.46 -5.41
N SER A 560 14.96 17.88 -6.28
CA SER A 560 14.14 19.09 -6.16
C SER A 560 13.20 19.10 -4.95
N TRP A 561 12.80 17.93 -4.44
CA TRP A 561 11.97 17.82 -3.23
C TRP A 561 12.78 17.67 -1.93
N LEU A 562 14.11 17.81 -2.03
CA LEU A 562 15.04 17.69 -0.91
C LEU A 562 16.11 18.80 -1.04
N ASP A 563 15.67 20.06 -1.00
CA ASP A 563 16.51 21.27 -1.08
C ASP A 563 17.52 21.29 -2.24
N ASP A 564 17.11 20.75 -3.40
CA ASP A 564 17.97 20.59 -4.58
C ASP A 564 19.27 19.80 -4.32
N ALA A 565 19.28 18.96 -3.28
CA ALA A 565 20.45 18.24 -2.83
C ALA A 565 21.02 17.34 -3.92
N LYS A 566 22.35 17.29 -3.96
CA LYS A 566 23.06 16.53 -4.99
C LYS A 566 23.16 15.06 -4.60
N LEU A 567 22.54 14.19 -5.39
CA LEU A 567 22.58 12.75 -5.28
C LEU A 567 23.87 12.18 -5.87
N ASN A 568 24.60 11.42 -5.06
CA ASN A 568 25.75 10.63 -5.47
C ASN A 568 25.49 9.14 -5.21
N LEU A 569 25.46 8.34 -6.28
CA LEU A 569 25.31 6.89 -6.18
C LEU A 569 26.69 6.23 -6.27
N ARG A 570 27.13 5.54 -5.20
CA ARG A 570 28.43 4.85 -5.13
C ARG A 570 28.25 3.35 -5.04
N PHE A 571 28.97 2.58 -5.85
CA PHE A 571 28.87 1.12 -5.90
C PHE A 571 30.21 0.46 -5.54
N GLN A 572 30.27 -0.19 -4.37
CA GLN A 572 31.46 -0.88 -3.85
C GLN A 572 31.79 -2.19 -4.56
#